data_AF-A0A9R1ES85-F1
#
_entry.id   AF-A0A9R1ES85-F1
#
_cell.length_a   1.000
_cell.length_b   1.000
_cell.length_c   1.000
_cell.angle_alpha   90.00
_cell.angle_beta   90.00
_cell.angle_gamma   90.00
#
_symmetry.space_group_name_H-M   'P 1'
#
loop_
_entity.id
_entity.type
_entity.pdbx_description
1 polymer ?
#
loop_
_entity_poly.entity_id
_entity_poly.type
_entity_poly.pdbx_seq_one_letter_code
_entity_poly.pdbx_strand_id
1 'polypeptide(L)'
;MATKQSLLAAAAVCLLLLPAAYAFTDVEYCNKGKNYPVKVSGVEIVPDPVERGVPATFKISATTDKNITEGKLVIDVKYWIFNVYSETDDICTKTQCPATSNFELSHSQTLPSITPPGSYTIQMKMLGKHDEELSCISFGFSIGFLAPVALS
;
A
#
# COMPACT_ATOMS: atom_id res chain seq x y z
N MET A 1 -11.01 -32.67 -44.79
CA MET A 1 -10.00 -32.71 -43.72
C MET A 1 -10.06 -31.39 -42.98
N ALA A 2 -10.85 -31.33 -41.90
CA ALA A 2 -11.08 -30.11 -41.14
C ALA A 2 -9.97 -29.97 -40.08
N THR A 3 -9.27 -28.85 -40.19
CA THR A 3 -8.02 -28.51 -39.52
C THR A 3 -8.19 -28.43 -38.00
N LYS A 4 -7.60 -29.39 -37.27
CA LYS A 4 -7.51 -29.46 -35.79
C LYS A 4 -6.73 -28.31 -35.12
N GLN A 5 -6.19 -27.35 -35.88
CA GLN A 5 -5.30 -26.31 -35.36
C GLN A 5 -6.02 -25.12 -34.68
N SER A 6 -7.33 -24.95 -34.86
CA SER A 6 -8.06 -23.80 -34.31
C SER A 6 -8.40 -23.89 -32.81
N LEU A 7 -8.21 -25.05 -32.18
CA LEU A 7 -8.52 -25.24 -30.75
C LEU A 7 -7.35 -24.85 -29.84
N LEU A 8 -6.12 -24.82 -30.35
CA LEU A 8 -4.93 -24.50 -29.55
C LEU A 8 -4.72 -22.99 -29.35
N ALA A 9 -5.19 -22.15 -30.28
CA ALA A 9 -5.05 -20.70 -30.18
C ALA A 9 -5.97 -20.05 -29.12
N ALA A 10 -7.11 -20.66 -28.81
CA ALA A 10 -8.06 -20.13 -27.83
C ALA A 10 -7.59 -20.33 -26.36
N ALA A 11 -6.80 -21.38 -26.10
CA ALA A 11 -6.30 -21.66 -24.75
C ALA A 11 -5.17 -20.72 -24.30
N ALA A 12 -4.35 -20.23 -25.24
CA ALA A 12 -3.21 -19.35 -24.92
C ALA A 12 -3.64 -17.92 -24.58
N VAL A 13 -4.73 -17.41 -25.17
CA VAL A 13 -5.23 -16.05 -24.92
C VAL A 13 -5.94 -15.93 -23.56
N CYS A 14 -6.53 -17.02 -23.08
CA CYS A 14 -7.25 -17.01 -21.80
C CYS A 14 -6.33 -16.97 -20.56
N LEU A 15 -5.05 -17.32 -20.71
CA LEU A 15 -4.06 -17.29 -19.62
C LEU A 15 -3.57 -15.88 -19.26
N LEU A 16 -3.80 -14.89 -20.13
CA LEU A 16 -3.40 -13.49 -19.94
C LEU A 16 -4.43 -12.64 -19.18
N LEU A 17 -5.62 -13.21 -18.88
CA LEU A 17 -6.70 -12.54 -18.15
C LEU A 17 -6.85 -13.08 -16.72
N LEU A 18 -5.82 -13.72 -16.18
CA LEU A 18 -5.79 -13.98 -14.74
C LEU A 18 -5.70 -12.62 -14.03
N PRO A 19 -6.66 -12.26 -13.17
CA PRO A 19 -6.51 -11.11 -12.30
C PRO A 19 -5.19 -11.30 -11.56
N ALA A 20 -4.30 -10.31 -11.60
CA ALA A 20 -3.16 -10.31 -10.71
C ALA A 20 -3.72 -10.53 -9.30
N ALA A 21 -3.36 -11.65 -8.67
CA ALA A 21 -3.77 -11.91 -7.30
C ALA A 21 -3.03 -10.87 -6.46
N TYR A 22 -3.70 -9.75 -6.18
CA TYR A 22 -3.13 -8.69 -5.36
C TYR A 22 -2.94 -9.28 -3.96
N ALA A 23 -1.68 -9.34 -3.51
CA ALA A 23 -1.38 -9.70 -2.15
C ALA A 23 -1.90 -8.57 -1.25
N PHE A 24 -2.72 -8.95 -0.28
CA PHE A 24 -3.21 -8.05 0.74
C PHE A 24 -2.36 -8.25 2.00
N THR A 25 -1.72 -7.19 2.46
CA THR A 25 -0.83 -7.19 3.61
C THR A 25 -1.62 -6.87 4.86
N ASP A 26 -1.54 -7.77 5.85
CA ASP A 26 -2.10 -7.56 7.18
C ASP A 26 -1.36 -6.46 7.94
N VAL A 27 -2.08 -5.79 8.84
CA VAL A 27 -1.56 -4.67 9.65
C VAL A 27 -1.49 -5.03 11.13
N GLU A 28 -0.49 -4.51 11.82
CA GLU A 28 -0.37 -4.58 13.28
C GLU A 28 -0.66 -3.21 13.90
N TYR A 29 -1.58 -3.15 14.85
CA TYR A 29 -1.85 -1.93 15.60
C TYR A 29 -0.73 -1.62 16.60
N CYS A 30 -0.30 -0.36 16.64
CA CYS A 30 0.76 0.10 17.54
C CYS A 30 0.43 -0.15 19.02
N ASN A 31 -0.84 0.00 19.40
CA ASN A 31 -1.35 -0.37 20.72
C ASN A 31 -2.58 -1.26 20.57
N LYS A 32 -2.39 -2.58 20.75
CA LYS A 32 -3.45 -3.60 20.57
C LYS A 32 -4.65 -3.42 21.51
N GLY A 33 -4.48 -2.74 22.66
CA GLY A 33 -5.56 -2.49 23.61
C GLY A 33 -6.32 -1.19 23.39
N LYS A 34 -5.85 -0.31 22.49
CA LYS A 34 -6.47 0.98 22.23
C LYS A 34 -7.63 0.85 21.24
N ASN A 35 -8.78 1.41 21.59
CA ASN A 35 -9.90 1.51 20.65
C ASN A 35 -9.72 2.71 19.72
N TYR A 36 -9.06 2.47 18.58
CA TYR A 36 -8.86 3.48 17.53
C TYR A 36 -10.18 3.84 16.82
N PRO A 37 -10.52 5.13 16.63
CA PRO A 37 -11.68 5.56 15.85
C PRO A 37 -11.71 5.05 14.40
N VAL A 38 -10.55 4.90 13.78
CA VAL A 38 -10.40 4.38 12.41
C VAL A 38 -9.86 2.95 12.49
N LYS A 39 -10.56 2.01 11.86
CA LYS A 39 -10.14 0.63 11.71
C LYS A 39 -9.50 0.43 10.34
N VAL A 40 -8.37 -0.26 10.25
CA VAL A 40 -7.70 -0.58 8.98
C VAL A 40 -7.84 -2.07 8.78
N SER A 41 -8.41 -2.48 7.64
CA SER A 41 -8.59 -3.89 7.31
C SER A 41 -7.34 -4.48 6.65
N GLY A 42 -6.55 -3.66 5.96
CA GLY A 42 -5.20 -3.99 5.50
C GLY A 42 -4.73 -3.10 4.36
N VAL A 43 -3.65 -3.53 3.70
CA VAL A 43 -2.94 -2.73 2.70
C VAL A 43 -2.70 -3.53 1.43
N GLU A 44 -3.11 -2.99 0.29
CA GLU A 44 -2.71 -3.47 -1.04
C GLU A 44 -1.44 -2.72 -1.47
N ILE A 45 -0.45 -3.45 -1.96
CA ILE A 45 0.83 -2.88 -2.42
C ILE A 45 1.04 -3.29 -3.88
N VAL A 46 1.26 -2.30 -4.76
CA VAL A 46 1.40 -2.54 -6.20
C VAL A 46 2.57 -1.75 -6.78
N PRO A 47 3.60 -2.41 -7.36
CA PRO A 47 3.83 -3.86 -7.34
C PRO A 47 4.26 -4.36 -5.95
N ASP A 48 4.04 -5.65 -5.69
CA ASP A 48 4.59 -6.37 -4.53
C ASP A 48 5.32 -7.64 -5.01
N PRO A 49 6.65 -7.77 -4.80
CA PRO A 49 7.56 -6.81 -4.16
C PRO A 49 7.64 -5.46 -4.89
N VAL A 50 7.88 -4.39 -4.13
CA VAL A 50 8.09 -3.05 -4.67
C VAL A 50 9.30 -3.02 -5.59
N GLU A 51 9.13 -2.45 -6.78
CA GLU A 51 10.17 -2.28 -7.79
C GLU A 51 10.83 -0.91 -7.68
N ARG A 52 12.16 -0.87 -7.83
CA ARG A 52 12.91 0.40 -7.78
C ARG A 52 12.79 1.17 -9.08
N GLY A 53 12.72 2.48 -9.03
CA GLY A 53 12.60 3.35 -10.21
C GLY A 53 11.22 3.31 -10.89
N VAL A 54 10.29 2.50 -10.39
CA VAL A 54 8.90 2.42 -10.84
C VAL A 54 8.00 2.97 -9.72
N PRO A 55 6.88 3.64 -10.04
CA PRO A 55 5.91 4.03 -9.04
C PRO A 55 5.33 2.81 -8.30
N ALA A 56 5.47 2.78 -6.98
CA ALA A 56 4.81 1.85 -6.09
C ALA A 56 3.62 2.55 -5.42
N THR A 57 2.47 1.89 -5.41
CA THR A 57 1.22 2.40 -4.83
C THR A 57 0.82 1.55 -3.64
N PHE A 58 0.52 2.22 -2.53
CA PHE A 58 0.00 1.64 -1.29
C PHE A 58 -1.44 2.10 -1.15
N LYS A 59 -2.37 1.15 -1.08
CA LYS A 59 -3.79 1.44 -0.85
C LYS A 59 -4.20 0.86 0.50
N ILE A 60 -4.61 1.73 1.40
CA ILE A 60 -5.00 1.36 2.75
C ILE A 60 -6.52 1.37 2.84
N SER A 61 -7.11 0.21 3.04
CA SER A 61 -8.56 0.07 3.25
C SER A 61 -8.89 0.31 4.72
N ALA A 62 -9.78 1.26 4.99
CA ALA A 62 -10.13 1.67 6.34
C ALA A 62 -11.62 1.93 6.53
N THR A 63 -12.08 1.87 7.77
CA THR A 63 -13.46 2.12 8.17
C THR A 63 -13.51 3.03 9.39
N THR A 64 -14.53 3.89 9.47
CA THR A 64 -14.69 4.87 10.55
C THR A 64 -16.15 5.22 10.79
N ASP A 65 -16.50 5.42 12.07
CA ASP A 65 -17.79 6.00 12.48
C ASP A 65 -17.72 7.53 12.64
N LYS A 66 -16.51 8.11 12.49
CA LYS A 66 -16.29 9.56 12.50
C LYS A 66 -16.31 10.14 11.09
N ASN A 67 -16.76 11.39 11.01
CA ASN A 67 -16.59 12.21 9.81
C ASN A 67 -15.21 12.88 9.83
N ILE A 68 -14.29 12.41 8.98
CA ILE A 68 -12.92 12.95 8.88
C ILE A 68 -12.90 14.01 7.79
N THR A 69 -12.89 15.28 8.20
CA THR A 69 -12.87 16.44 7.29
C THR A 69 -11.47 17.03 7.10
N GLU A 70 -10.57 16.78 8.05
CA GLU A 70 -9.19 17.27 8.07
C GLU A 70 -8.31 16.31 8.88
N GLY A 71 -7.01 16.32 8.61
CA GLY A 71 -6.04 15.57 9.39
C GLY A 71 -4.74 15.28 8.65
N LYS A 72 -3.81 14.61 9.36
CA LYS A 72 -2.47 14.29 8.88
C LYS A 72 -2.27 12.78 8.84
N LEU A 73 -1.54 12.34 7.83
CA LEU A 73 -1.01 11.00 7.69
C LEU A 73 0.51 11.07 7.91
N VAL A 74 0.98 10.61 9.07
CA VAL A 74 2.41 10.54 9.40
C VAL A 74 2.90 9.15 9.06
N ILE A 75 3.92 9.06 8.20
CA ILE A 75 4.47 7.81 7.70
C ILE A 75 5.94 7.76 8.10
N ASP A 76 6.33 6.71 8.82
CA ASP A 76 7.69 6.42 9.22
C ASP A 76 8.12 5.08 8.62
N VAL A 77 9.22 5.07 7.88
CA VAL A 77 9.75 3.85 7.24
C VAL A 77 11.01 3.41 7.97
N LYS A 78 11.03 2.15 8.35
CA LYS A 78 12.18 1.49 8.96
C LYS A 78 12.77 0.46 8.03
N TYR A 79 14.10 0.46 7.99
CA TYR A 79 14.90 -0.63 7.45
C TYR A 79 15.69 -1.22 8.60
N TRP A 80 15.42 -2.48 8.94
CA TRP A 80 15.87 -3.08 10.19
C TRP A 80 15.42 -2.24 11.42
N ILE A 81 16.36 -1.60 12.11
CA ILE A 81 16.12 -0.82 13.34
C ILE A 81 16.22 0.69 13.06
N PHE A 82 16.71 1.07 11.87
CA PHE A 82 16.93 2.46 11.50
C PHE A 82 15.67 3.05 10.85
N ASN A 83 15.26 4.24 11.29
CA ASN A 83 14.33 5.06 10.54
C ASN A 83 15.10 5.65 9.35
N VAL A 84 14.64 5.35 8.13
CA VAL A 84 15.30 5.75 6.88
C VAL A 84 14.53 6.82 6.13
N TYR A 85 13.26 7.02 6.47
CA TYR A 85 12.38 7.98 5.82
C TYR A 85 11.21 8.32 6.73
N SER A 86 10.82 9.58 6.72
CA SER A 86 9.61 10.07 7.38
C SER A 86 8.96 11.11 6.49
N GLU A 87 7.63 11.08 6.41
CA GLU A 87 6.84 12.10 5.75
C GLU A 87 5.55 12.38 6.53
N THR A 88 4.95 13.53 6.26
CA THR A 88 3.65 13.89 6.81
C THR A 88 2.84 14.54 5.72
N ASP A 89 1.75 13.88 5.34
CA ASP A 89 0.84 14.31 4.30
C ASP A 89 -0.54 14.67 4.88
N ASP A 90 -1.33 15.43 4.14
CA ASP A 90 -2.74 15.68 4.48
C ASP A 90 -3.61 14.49 4.03
N ILE A 91 -4.48 13.99 4.93
CA ILE A 91 -5.35 12.83 4.66
C ILE A 91 -6.22 13.06 3.42
N CYS A 92 -6.80 14.25 3.27
CA CYS A 92 -7.71 14.62 2.20
C CYS A 92 -7.02 14.76 0.84
N THR A 93 -5.70 14.69 0.79
CA THR A 93 -4.96 14.56 -0.49
C THR A 93 -4.84 13.11 -0.96
N LYS A 94 -5.06 12.14 -0.05
CA LYS A 94 -4.92 10.70 -0.31
C LYS A 94 -6.25 9.96 -0.38
N THR A 95 -7.33 10.58 0.10
CA THR A 95 -8.72 10.09 0.00
C THR A 95 -9.68 11.26 -0.22
N GLN A 96 -10.90 10.96 -0.65
CA GLN A 96 -11.97 11.96 -0.68
C GLN A 96 -12.39 12.35 0.74
N CYS A 97 -12.53 13.67 0.96
CA CYS A 97 -13.06 14.23 2.21
C CYS A 97 -14.44 14.86 1.97
N PRO A 98 -15.39 14.70 2.91
CA PRO A 98 -15.25 13.97 4.17
C PRO A 98 -15.12 12.44 4.00
N ALA A 99 -14.12 11.83 4.64
CA ALA A 99 -14.01 10.37 4.69
C ALA A 99 -14.99 9.85 5.76
N THR A 100 -15.91 8.99 5.33
CA THR A 100 -17.00 8.44 6.15
C THR A 100 -17.18 6.97 5.86
N SER A 101 -17.59 6.17 6.86
CA SER A 101 -17.78 4.73 6.72
C SER A 101 -16.51 4.07 6.15
N ASN A 102 -16.60 3.32 5.05
CA ASN A 102 -15.47 2.70 4.37
C ASN A 102 -14.79 3.69 3.43
N PHE A 103 -13.48 3.80 3.52
CA PHE A 103 -12.67 4.65 2.65
C PHE A 103 -11.32 4.01 2.35
N GLU A 104 -10.66 4.50 1.31
CA GLU A 104 -9.35 4.04 0.88
C GLU A 104 -8.39 5.22 0.80
N LEU A 105 -7.22 5.08 1.43
CA LEU A 105 -6.10 6.01 1.25
C LEU A 105 -5.15 5.45 0.20
N SER A 106 -4.92 6.20 -0.87
CA SER A 106 -3.98 5.82 -1.92
C SER A 106 -2.75 6.73 -1.87
N HIS A 107 -1.57 6.13 -1.78
CA HIS A 107 -0.30 6.85 -1.77
C HIS A 107 0.68 6.17 -2.74
N SER A 108 1.21 6.93 -3.71
CA SER A 108 2.17 6.42 -4.69
C SER A 108 3.51 7.13 -4.57
N GLN A 109 4.62 6.37 -4.56
CA GLN A 109 5.97 6.92 -4.62
C GLN A 109 6.85 6.14 -5.59
N THR A 110 7.76 6.85 -6.26
CA THR A 110 8.83 6.21 -7.03
C THR A 110 10.08 6.16 -6.17
N LEU A 111 10.47 4.95 -5.77
CA LEU A 111 11.70 4.76 -5.00
C LEU A 111 12.93 4.88 -5.91
N PRO A 112 14.02 5.54 -5.49
CA PRO A 112 15.24 5.60 -6.30
C PRO A 112 15.79 4.22 -6.66
N SER A 113 16.41 4.10 -7.83
CA SER A 113 17.01 2.85 -8.32
C SER A 113 18.09 2.26 -7.41
N ILE A 114 18.71 3.11 -6.57
CA ILE A 114 19.76 2.76 -5.61
C ILE A 114 19.22 2.31 -4.24
N THR A 115 17.90 2.32 -4.04
CA THR A 115 17.29 1.88 -2.78
C THR A 115 17.69 0.42 -2.48
N PRO A 116 18.15 0.07 -1.27
CA PRO A 116 18.52 -1.31 -0.97
C PRO A 116 17.33 -2.28 -1.14
N PRO A 117 17.55 -3.51 -1.64
CA PRO A 117 16.54 -4.56 -1.58
C PRO A 117 16.39 -5.07 -0.15
N GLY A 118 15.24 -5.65 0.17
CA GLY A 118 15.00 -6.29 1.45
C GLY A 118 13.64 -5.95 2.06
N SER A 119 13.47 -6.27 3.34
CA SER A 119 12.24 -6.03 4.09
C SER A 119 12.27 -4.69 4.79
N TYR A 120 11.19 -3.95 4.64
CA TYR A 120 10.96 -2.65 5.24
C TYR A 120 9.67 -2.70 6.06
N THR A 121 9.56 -1.78 7.01
CA THR A 121 8.35 -1.63 7.83
C THR A 121 7.87 -0.20 7.76
N ILE A 122 6.62 -0.01 7.40
CA ILE A 122 5.94 1.28 7.50
C ILE A 122 5.21 1.29 8.83
N GLN A 123 5.44 2.31 9.64
CA GLN A 123 4.54 2.73 10.71
C GLN A 123 3.76 3.95 10.24
N MET A 124 2.45 3.89 10.34
CA MET A 124 1.54 4.93 9.88
C MET A 124 0.66 5.39 11.03
N LYS A 125 0.62 6.71 11.27
CA LYS A 125 -0.29 7.36 12.22
C LYS A 125 -1.24 8.28 11.48
N MET A 126 -2.53 8.08 11.74
CA MET A 126 -3.58 8.96 11.25
C MET A 126 -3.98 9.89 12.39
N LEU A 127 -3.76 11.19 12.20
CA LEU A 127 -4.07 12.22 13.17
C LEU A 127 -5.23 13.08 12.64
N GLY A 128 -6.28 13.24 13.43
CA GLY A 128 -7.41 14.11 13.11
C GLY A 128 -7.19 15.53 13.59
N LYS A 129 -8.30 16.23 13.81
CA LYS A 129 -8.30 17.58 14.39
C LYS A 129 -7.63 17.60 15.77
N HIS A 130 -6.84 18.64 16.03
CA HIS A 130 -6.05 18.81 17.26
C HIS A 130 -5.11 17.62 17.56
N ASP A 131 -4.60 16.99 16.50
CA ASP A 131 -3.71 15.82 16.57
C ASP A 131 -4.31 14.63 17.35
N GLU A 132 -5.64 14.48 17.34
CA GLU A 132 -6.31 13.28 17.86
C GLU A 132 -5.83 12.04 17.07
N GLU A 133 -5.23 11.07 17.76
CA GLU A 133 -4.79 9.84 17.10
C GLU A 133 -5.98 8.94 16.72
N LEU A 134 -6.37 9.00 15.44
CA LEU A 134 -7.48 8.25 14.85
C LEU A 134 -7.12 6.79 14.57
N SER A 135 -5.87 6.52 14.18
CA SER A 135 -5.32 5.17 14.00
C SER A 135 -3.80 5.18 14.10
N CYS A 136 -3.22 4.08 14.52
CA CYS A 136 -1.78 3.82 14.43
C CYS A 136 -1.56 2.36 14.08
N ILE A 137 -0.95 2.11 12.93
CA ILE A 137 -0.66 0.77 12.42
C ILE A 137 0.78 0.64 11.95
N SER A 138 1.22 -0.59 11.79
CA SER A 138 2.50 -0.97 11.22
C SER A 138 2.30 -2.13 10.25
N PHE A 139 2.98 -2.14 9.12
CA PHE A 139 2.96 -3.26 8.18
C PHE A 139 4.30 -3.40 7.46
N GLY A 140 4.60 -4.63 7.02
CA GLY A 140 5.80 -4.94 6.28
C GLY A 140 5.59 -4.81 4.78
N PHE A 141 6.63 -4.44 4.05
CA PHE A 141 6.68 -4.60 2.60
C PHE A 141 8.09 -5.00 2.18
N SER A 142 8.22 -5.54 0.97
CA SER A 142 9.52 -5.95 0.43
C SER A 142 9.88 -5.13 -0.80
N ILE A 143 11.16 -4.81 -0.95
CA ILE A 143 11.72 -4.20 -2.16
C ILE A 143 12.49 -5.28 -2.92
N GLY A 144 12.12 -5.49 -4.18
CA GLY A 144 12.69 -6.53 -5.05
C GLY A 144 14.18 -6.30 -5.36
N PHE A 145 14.90 -7.39 -5.66
CA PHE A 145 16.31 -7.33 -6.03
C PHE A 145 16.57 -6.79 -7.43
N LEU A 146 15.59 -6.86 -8.33
CA LEU A 146 15.72 -6.43 -9.72
C LEU A 146 15.39 -4.93 -9.84
N ALA A 147 16.31 -4.16 -10.42
CA ALA A 147 16.02 -2.81 -10.89
C ALA A 147 15.68 -2.87 -12.39
N PRO A 148 14.68 -2.13 -12.90
CA PRO A 148 14.33 -2.12 -14.32
C PRO A 148 15.50 -1.74 -15.23
N VAL A 149 16.44 -0.93 -14.72
CA VAL A 149 17.65 -0.51 -15.45
C VAL A 149 18.56 -1.69 -15.82
N ALA A 150 18.37 -2.89 -15.23
CA ALA A 150 19.11 -4.09 -15.58
C ALA A 150 18.48 -4.90 -16.75
N LEU A 151 17.32 -4.49 -17.26
CA LEU A 151 16.55 -5.22 -18.28
C LEU A 151 16.41 -4.46 -19.62
N SER A 152 17.04 -3.29 -19.76
CA SER A 152 17.09 -2.48 -20.99
C SER A 152 18.42 -2.58 -21.70
#